data_AF-A0A814HUQ6-F1
#
_entry.id   AF-A0A814HUQ6-F1
#
_cell.length_a   1.000
_cell.length_b   1.000
_cell.length_c   1.000
_cell.angle_alpha   90.00
_cell.angle_beta   90.00
_cell.angle_gamma   90.00
#
_symmetry.space_group_name_H-M   'P 1'
#
loop_
_entity.id
_entity.type
_entity.pdbx_description
1 polymer ?
#
loop_
_entity_poly.entity_id
_entity_poly.type
_entity_poly.pdbx_seq_one_letter_code
_entity_poly.pdbx_strand_id
1 'polypeptide(L)'
;MGLVPAFNTLPSPGGPLVYSLEAHQFAVYGLEVVSAGQHLLTVSNKFIVFDLSSGDIVRIIDPRIEGIMTYLSVGPDQRYCVTTTISNQYIICNLLTGEFILRDYQTPGNANKTQVKSALGQQQPLDPLLGAAVSNTHFALWTSKMYQVYTNKDELLTCQPTRYHIIQIEVLPGPEIEIVCRSEEVRDDQEVPRDRFTIDYYFITNPDHSNNTIDNNEQRCLTGGHKNFHSALVLTRDKRRMYTCCEINDNNVEVYVNRPHPINYSTERIWAFDHQLFENKDR
;
A
#
# COMPACT_ATOMS: atom_id res chain seq x y z
N MET A 1 -19.37 18.42 -12.22
CA MET A 1 -18.45 17.53 -11.50
C MET A 1 -17.42 17.04 -12.50
N GLY A 2 -16.13 17.27 -12.22
CA GLY A 2 -15.02 16.74 -13.03
C GLY A 2 -14.43 15.49 -12.39
N LEU A 3 -13.84 14.62 -13.20
CA LEU A 3 -13.10 13.45 -12.72
C LEU A 3 -11.63 13.83 -12.50
N VAL A 4 -11.01 13.29 -11.46
CA VAL A 4 -9.57 13.44 -11.20
C VAL A 4 -8.89 12.10 -11.44
N PRO A 5 -7.71 12.06 -12.10
CA PRO A 5 -6.91 10.85 -12.21
C PRO A 5 -6.61 10.20 -10.85
N ALA A 6 -6.83 8.89 -10.76
CA ALA A 6 -6.47 8.10 -9.59
C ALA A 6 -4.98 7.70 -9.57
N PHE A 7 -4.30 7.80 -10.71
CA PHE A 7 -2.89 7.43 -10.88
C PHE A 7 -2.14 8.47 -11.71
N ASN A 8 -0.81 8.35 -11.72
CA ASN A 8 0.11 9.20 -12.48
C ASN A 8 -0.19 9.30 -13.97
N THR A 9 -0.92 8.31 -14.50
CA THR A 9 -1.41 8.31 -15.88
C THR A 9 -2.88 7.92 -15.87
N LEU A 10 -3.70 8.68 -16.62
CA LEU A 10 -5.07 8.31 -16.93
C LEU A 10 -5.19 8.33 -18.46
N PRO A 11 -5.48 7.19 -19.11
CA PRO A 11 -5.95 7.22 -20.49
C PRO A 11 -7.16 8.16 -20.54
N SER A 12 -7.16 9.12 -21.47
CA SER A 12 -8.20 10.17 -21.53
C SER A 12 -9.59 9.58 -21.24
N PRO A 13 -10.25 9.98 -20.13
CA PRO A 13 -11.44 9.27 -19.64
C PRO A 13 -12.67 9.43 -20.54
N GLY A 14 -12.52 10.00 -21.74
CA GLY A 14 -13.61 10.44 -22.60
C GLY A 14 -14.29 11.66 -21.98
N GLY A 15 -14.08 12.83 -22.57
CA GLY A 15 -14.67 14.08 -22.08
C GLY A 15 -13.74 15.28 -22.29
N PRO A 16 -14.26 16.50 -22.20
CA PRO A 16 -13.44 17.70 -22.34
C PRO A 16 -12.50 17.84 -21.14
N LEU A 17 -11.22 18.12 -21.42
CA LEU A 17 -10.27 18.56 -20.40
C LEU A 17 -10.80 19.84 -19.76
N VAL A 18 -11.01 19.81 -18.45
CA VAL A 18 -11.55 20.97 -17.71
C VAL A 18 -10.41 21.92 -17.30
N TYR A 19 -9.34 21.39 -16.70
CA TYR A 19 -8.18 22.16 -16.25
C TYR A 19 -6.88 21.35 -16.36
N SER A 20 -5.75 22.05 -16.53
CA SER A 20 -4.38 21.52 -16.42
C SER A 20 -3.74 22.12 -15.16
N LEU A 21 -3.21 21.28 -14.26
CA LEU A 21 -2.55 21.72 -13.03
C LEU A 21 -1.04 21.54 -13.18
N GLU A 22 -0.34 22.62 -13.50
CA GLU A 22 1.07 22.59 -13.89
C GLU A 22 1.96 23.20 -12.80
N ALA A 23 2.69 22.36 -12.07
CA ALA A 23 3.61 22.84 -11.03
C ALA A 23 4.77 21.88 -10.70
N HIS A 24 4.56 20.58 -10.88
CA HIS A 24 5.61 19.58 -10.68
C HIS A 24 6.61 19.61 -11.83
N GLN A 25 7.90 19.51 -11.50
CA GLN A 25 8.98 19.40 -12.48
C GLN A 25 9.25 17.94 -12.88
N PHE A 26 8.82 16.99 -12.06
CA PHE A 26 8.97 15.56 -12.25
C PHE A 26 7.61 14.87 -12.33
N ALA A 27 7.61 13.60 -12.73
CA ALA A 27 6.40 12.79 -12.76
C ALA A 27 5.74 12.73 -11.37
N VAL A 28 4.43 12.93 -11.34
CA VAL A 28 3.62 12.82 -10.12
C VAL A 28 3.35 11.33 -9.87
N TYR A 29 3.66 10.81 -8.68
CA TYR A 29 3.46 9.38 -8.37
C TYR A 29 2.36 9.12 -7.35
N GLY A 30 1.94 10.14 -6.61
CA GLY A 30 0.82 10.05 -5.69
C GLY A 30 -0.10 11.25 -5.85
N LEU A 31 -1.41 10.98 -5.87
CA LEU A 31 -2.46 11.97 -5.93
C LEU A 31 -3.58 11.56 -4.98
N GLU A 32 -4.10 12.50 -4.19
CA GLU A 32 -5.23 12.26 -3.32
C GLU A 32 -6.11 13.49 -3.16
N VAL A 33 -7.43 13.30 -3.26
CA VAL A 33 -8.41 14.37 -3.06
C VAL A 33 -8.65 14.53 -1.56
N VAL A 34 -8.41 15.73 -1.05
CA VAL A 34 -8.49 16.08 0.37
C VAL A 34 -9.42 17.28 0.61
N SER A 35 -9.64 17.62 1.87
CA SER A 35 -10.55 18.66 2.36
C SER A 35 -11.97 18.52 1.79
N ALA A 36 -12.56 17.33 1.91
CA ALA A 36 -13.91 17.02 1.40
C ALA A 36 -14.12 17.37 -0.09
N GLY A 37 -13.09 17.18 -0.92
CA GLY A 37 -13.18 17.42 -2.36
C GLY A 37 -12.77 18.82 -2.81
N GLN A 38 -12.30 19.67 -1.89
CA GLN A 38 -11.90 21.04 -2.21
C GLN A 38 -10.46 21.13 -2.70
N HIS A 39 -9.59 20.22 -2.25
CA HIS A 39 -8.17 20.28 -2.54
C HIS A 39 -7.66 18.98 -3.18
N LEU A 40 -6.62 19.10 -4.00
CA LEU A 40 -5.88 17.98 -4.55
C LEU A 40 -4.46 18.00 -4.01
N LEU A 41 -4.09 16.99 -3.24
CA LEU A 41 -2.73 16.73 -2.82
C LEU A 41 -2.02 15.91 -3.90
N THR A 42 -0.81 16.33 -4.26
CA THR A 42 0.02 15.62 -5.24
C THR A 42 1.46 15.54 -4.77
N VAL A 43 2.15 14.45 -5.09
CA VAL A 43 3.56 14.23 -4.75
C VAL A 43 4.42 13.87 -5.96
N SER A 44 5.55 14.55 -6.09
CA SER A 44 6.66 14.17 -6.97
C SER A 44 7.99 14.25 -6.19
N ASN A 45 8.76 15.32 -6.29
CA ASN A 45 9.89 15.64 -5.39
C ASN A 45 9.49 16.57 -4.23
N LYS A 46 8.24 17.03 -4.23
CA LYS A 46 7.61 17.91 -3.24
C LYS A 46 6.14 17.58 -3.11
N PHE A 47 5.51 18.05 -2.04
CA PHE A 47 4.06 18.04 -1.92
C PHE A 47 3.49 19.34 -2.47
N ILE A 48 2.47 19.25 -3.31
CA ILE A 48 1.71 20.42 -3.78
C ILE A 48 0.24 20.18 -3.50
N VAL A 49 -0.40 21.17 -2.88
CA VAL A 49 -1.84 21.20 -2.63
C VAL A 49 -2.45 22.25 -3.56
N PHE A 50 -3.33 21.79 -4.44
CA PHE A 50 -4.10 22.65 -5.33
C PHE A 50 -5.51 22.86 -4.80
N ASP A 51 -6.07 24.05 -5.01
CA ASP A 51 -7.49 24.29 -4.88
C ASP A 51 -8.21 23.86 -6.16
N LEU A 52 -9.17 22.95 -6.04
CA LEU A 52 -9.88 22.37 -7.18
C LEU A 52 -10.93 23.32 -7.77
N SER A 53 -11.29 24.40 -7.07
CA SER A 53 -12.26 25.38 -7.56
C SER A 53 -11.63 26.41 -8.50
N SER A 54 -10.39 26.81 -8.22
CA SER A 54 -9.62 27.83 -8.92
C SER A 54 -8.49 27.26 -9.78
N GLY A 55 -7.94 26.10 -9.40
CA GLY A 55 -6.70 25.56 -9.95
C GLY A 55 -5.43 26.15 -9.31
N ASP A 56 -5.57 27.05 -8.34
CA ASP A 56 -4.44 27.73 -7.71
C ASP A 56 -3.68 26.81 -6.74
N ILE A 57 -2.39 27.08 -6.57
CA ILE A 57 -1.56 26.41 -5.57
C ILE A 57 -1.83 27.03 -4.20
N VAL A 58 -2.37 26.23 -3.29
CA VAL A 58 -2.62 26.62 -1.88
C VAL A 58 -1.35 26.44 -1.05
N ARG A 59 -0.57 25.41 -1.34
CA ARG A 59 0.62 25.08 -0.55
C ARG A 59 1.64 24.28 -1.33
N ILE A 60 2.91 24.55 -1.03
CA ILE A 60 4.06 23.74 -1.45
C ILE A 60 4.86 23.36 -0.21
N ILE A 61 5.16 22.08 -0.05
CA ILE A 61 6.04 21.57 1.01
C ILE A 61 7.22 20.89 0.31
N ASP A 62 8.41 21.47 0.46
CA ASP A 62 9.62 21.02 -0.22
C ASP A 62 10.60 20.37 0.80
N PRO A 63 10.61 19.02 0.87
CA PRO A 63 11.52 18.29 1.74
C PRO A 63 12.96 18.26 1.21
N ARG A 64 13.23 18.80 0.01
CA ARG A 64 14.55 18.84 -0.63
C ARG A 64 15.21 17.46 -0.75
N ILE A 65 14.40 16.46 -1.12
CA ILE A 65 14.89 15.10 -1.35
C ILE A 65 15.72 15.01 -2.64
N GLU A 66 16.66 14.07 -2.66
CA GLU A 66 17.34 13.64 -3.86
C GLU A 66 16.49 12.55 -4.55
N GLY A 67 15.78 12.92 -5.62
CA GLY A 67 14.96 12.01 -6.40
C GLY A 67 13.46 12.28 -6.32
N ILE A 68 12.66 11.21 -6.39
CA ILE A 68 11.20 11.27 -6.47
C ILE A 68 10.56 10.45 -5.34
N MET A 69 9.41 10.91 -4.89
CA MET A 69 8.46 10.18 -4.08
C MET A 69 7.73 9.15 -4.95
N THR A 70 7.48 7.96 -4.43
CA THR A 70 6.93 6.82 -5.18
C THR A 70 5.60 6.30 -4.62
N TYR A 71 5.20 6.77 -3.44
CA TYR A 71 3.97 6.34 -2.77
C TYR A 71 3.28 7.52 -2.08
N LEU A 72 1.98 7.45 -1.86
CA LEU A 72 1.25 8.42 -1.03
C LEU A 72 0.14 7.69 -0.27
N SER A 73 0.10 7.89 1.04
CA SER A 73 -1.02 7.50 1.88
C SER A 73 -1.40 8.68 2.76
N VAL A 74 -2.67 9.06 2.78
CA VAL A 74 -3.21 10.12 3.64
C VAL A 74 -4.07 9.51 4.74
N GLY A 75 -3.93 10.05 5.95
CA GLY A 75 -4.68 9.60 7.12
C GLY A 75 -6.17 9.93 7.00
N PRO A 76 -7.06 9.21 7.73
CA PRO A 76 -8.50 9.44 7.68
C PRO A 76 -8.94 10.87 8.04
N ASP A 77 -8.24 11.53 8.97
CA ASP A 77 -8.47 12.92 9.34
C ASP A 77 -7.82 13.94 8.39
N GLN A 78 -7.05 13.46 7.41
CA GLN A 78 -6.30 14.24 6.43
C GLN A 78 -5.33 15.23 7.04
N ARG A 79 -4.91 14.97 8.28
CA ARG A 79 -3.91 15.76 8.98
C ARG A 79 -2.51 15.29 8.63
N TYR A 80 -2.29 13.98 8.58
CA TYR A 80 -0.99 13.40 8.26
C TYR A 80 -1.05 12.68 6.91
N CYS A 81 0.07 12.70 6.20
CA CYS A 81 0.32 11.80 5.10
C CYS A 81 1.73 11.21 5.20
N VAL A 82 1.91 10.04 4.60
CA VAL A 82 3.20 9.37 4.50
C VAL A 82 3.51 9.07 3.05
N THR A 83 4.76 9.29 2.68
CA THR A 83 5.30 8.99 1.36
C THR A 83 6.66 8.32 1.49
N THR A 84 7.03 7.54 0.49
CA THR A 84 8.33 6.90 0.37
C THR A 84 9.02 7.40 -0.88
N THR A 85 10.34 7.22 -0.94
CA THR A 85 11.19 7.72 -2.03
C THR A 85 11.98 6.58 -2.68
N ILE A 86 12.49 6.82 -3.89
CA ILE A 86 13.38 5.87 -4.58
C ILE A 86 14.70 5.61 -3.85
N SER A 87 15.12 6.53 -2.98
CA SER A 87 16.34 6.43 -2.17
C SER A 87 16.12 5.68 -0.85
N ASN A 88 14.98 4.98 -0.72
CA ASN A 88 14.59 4.24 0.48
C ASN A 88 14.45 5.12 1.73
N GLN A 89 14.01 6.36 1.54
CA GLN A 89 13.62 7.27 2.61
C GLN A 89 12.10 7.32 2.71
N TYR A 90 11.59 7.67 3.88
CA TYR A 90 10.18 8.01 4.06
C TYR A 90 10.04 9.42 4.62
N ILE A 91 8.87 10.00 4.36
CA ILE A 91 8.49 11.30 4.87
C ILE A 91 7.11 11.16 5.48
N ILE A 92 6.98 11.51 6.76
CA ILE A 92 5.68 11.80 7.37
C ILE A 92 5.50 13.31 7.43
N CYS A 93 4.39 13.79 6.89
CA CYS A 93 4.09 15.20 6.73
C CYS A 93 2.75 15.54 7.39
N ASN A 94 2.74 16.60 8.19
CA ASN A 94 1.50 17.21 8.67
C ASN A 94 0.99 18.19 7.62
N LEU A 95 -0.10 17.82 6.94
CA LEU A 95 -0.70 18.60 5.86
C LEU A 95 -1.26 19.94 6.32
N LEU A 96 -1.63 20.08 7.60
CA LEU A 96 -2.17 21.33 8.16
C LEU A 96 -1.07 22.35 8.47
N THR A 97 0.08 21.92 9.00
CA THR A 97 1.18 22.82 9.37
C THR A 97 2.25 22.93 8.29
N GLY A 98 2.39 21.93 7.42
CA GLY A 98 3.49 21.81 6.47
C GLY A 98 4.79 21.29 7.10
N GLU A 99 4.78 20.95 8.39
CA GLU A 99 5.91 20.31 9.07
C GLU A 99 6.06 18.87 8.61
N PHE A 100 7.29 18.42 8.44
CA PHE A 100 7.57 17.06 8.01
C PHE A 100 8.81 16.50 8.71
N ILE A 101 8.89 15.18 8.74
CA ILE A 101 10.05 14.42 9.18
C ILE A 101 10.52 13.58 7.99
N LEU A 102 11.79 13.70 7.61
CA LEU A 102 12.45 12.92 6.56
C LEU A 102 13.48 11.99 7.20
N ARG A 103 13.41 10.69 6.91
CA ARG A 103 14.28 9.66 7.48
C ARG A 103 14.67 8.61 6.47
N ASP A 104 15.88 8.08 6.61
CA ASP A 104 16.29 6.86 5.93
C ASP A 104 15.57 5.66 6.57
N TYR A 105 15.04 4.77 5.74
CA TYR A 105 14.50 3.50 6.21
C TYR A 105 15.64 2.56 6.62
N GLN A 106 15.56 2.06 7.86
CA GLN A 106 16.56 1.16 8.42
C GLN A 106 15.89 -0.11 8.94
N THR A 107 16.29 -1.26 8.43
CA THR A 107 15.87 -2.56 8.97
C THR A 107 16.78 -2.95 10.14
N PRO A 108 16.24 -3.40 11.30
CA PRO A 108 17.04 -3.96 12.37
C PRO A 108 17.92 -5.10 11.85
N GLY A 109 19.23 -4.96 11.98
CA GLY A 109 20.24 -5.85 11.38
C GLY A 109 21.20 -5.16 10.40
N ASN A 110 20.82 -4.00 9.85
CA ASN A 110 21.70 -3.19 8.98
C ASN A 110 22.35 -1.99 9.69
N ALA A 111 21.89 -1.62 10.89
CA ALA A 111 22.39 -0.48 11.66
C ALA A 111 23.90 -0.55 12.01
N ASN A 112 24.52 -1.75 11.97
CA ASN A 112 25.95 -1.94 12.26
C ASN A 112 26.82 -2.18 11.02
N LYS A 113 26.25 -2.25 9.82
CA LYS A 113 27.04 -2.25 8.59
C LYS A 113 27.26 -0.81 8.17
N THR A 114 28.20 -0.14 8.84
CA THR A 114 28.98 0.95 8.22
C THR A 114 29.28 0.48 6.82
N GLN A 115 28.70 1.13 5.80
CA GLN A 115 28.85 0.85 4.36
C GLN A 115 29.97 -0.16 4.09
N VAL A 116 29.68 -1.46 4.18
CA VAL A 116 30.71 -2.45 3.90
C VAL A 116 30.81 -2.41 2.40
N LYS A 117 31.70 -1.55 1.90
CA LYS A 117 32.24 -1.64 0.55
C LYS A 117 32.78 -3.05 0.45
N SER A 118 32.00 -3.95 -0.12
CA SER A 118 32.50 -5.24 -0.55
C SER A 118 33.74 -4.96 -1.42
N ALA A 119 34.75 -5.82 -1.34
CA ALA A 119 35.99 -5.67 -2.10
C ALA A 119 35.78 -5.70 -3.65
N LEU A 120 34.53 -5.79 -4.12
CA LEU A 120 34.09 -5.67 -5.51
C LEU A 120 33.01 -4.58 -5.75
N GLY A 121 32.80 -3.64 -4.82
CA GLY A 121 31.97 -2.44 -5.06
C GLY A 121 30.47 -2.66 -5.16
N GLN A 122 29.95 -3.86 -4.90
CA GLN A 122 28.51 -4.11 -4.84
C GLN A 122 28.02 -4.01 -3.39
N GLN A 123 27.31 -2.92 -3.09
CA GLN A 123 26.50 -2.81 -1.88
C GLN A 123 25.39 -3.86 -1.98
N GLN A 124 25.16 -4.65 -0.92
CA GLN A 124 23.93 -5.44 -0.83
C GLN A 124 22.76 -4.45 -0.89
N PRO A 125 21.85 -4.57 -1.86
CA PRO A 125 20.73 -3.63 -1.97
C PRO A 125 19.88 -3.77 -0.71
N LEU A 126 19.63 -2.65 -0.04
CA LEU A 126 18.59 -2.56 0.98
C LEU A 126 17.27 -3.00 0.32
N ASP A 127 16.49 -3.82 1.03
CA ASP A 127 15.15 -4.18 0.57
C ASP A 127 14.34 -2.88 0.41
N PRO A 128 13.82 -2.59 -0.80
CA PRO A 128 13.15 -1.33 -1.06
C PRO A 128 11.83 -1.26 -0.31
N LEU A 129 11.52 -0.07 0.20
CA LEU A 129 10.18 0.27 0.68
C LEU A 129 9.18 0.10 -0.46
N LEU A 130 8.19 -0.77 -0.25
CA LEU A 130 7.14 -1.05 -1.21
C LEU A 130 5.91 -0.17 -0.99
N GLY A 131 5.68 0.28 0.25
CA GLY A 131 4.53 1.14 0.54
C GLY A 131 4.51 1.66 1.97
N ALA A 132 3.49 2.47 2.22
CA ALA A 132 3.20 3.09 3.50
C ALA A 132 1.69 3.14 3.75
N ALA A 133 1.29 3.17 5.02
CA ALA A 133 -0.10 3.35 5.42
C ALA A 133 -0.14 4.21 6.68
N VAL A 134 -1.16 5.06 6.82
CA VAL A 134 -1.23 6.01 7.93
C VAL A 134 -2.65 6.10 8.50
N SER A 135 -2.74 6.17 9.82
CA SER A 135 -3.92 6.49 10.59
C SER A 135 -3.72 7.84 11.30
N ASN A 136 -4.72 8.25 12.08
CA ASN A 136 -4.65 9.52 12.81
C ASN A 136 -3.55 9.53 13.89
N THR A 137 -3.08 8.35 14.30
CA THR A 137 -2.17 8.17 15.44
C THR A 137 -0.87 7.45 15.09
N HIS A 138 -0.90 6.57 14.08
CA HIS A 138 0.21 5.70 13.70
C HIS A 138 0.41 5.66 12.20
N PHE A 139 1.59 5.20 11.78
CA PHE A 139 1.83 4.82 10.40
C PHE A 139 2.65 3.53 10.32
N ALA A 140 2.53 2.83 9.21
CA ALA A 140 3.28 1.63 8.90
C ALA A 140 4.06 1.81 7.59
N LEU A 141 5.23 1.19 7.55
CA LEU A 141 6.10 1.08 6.38
C LEU A 141 6.40 -0.39 6.15
N TRP A 142 6.53 -0.82 4.90
CA TRP A 142 6.89 -2.21 4.62
C TRP A 142 7.77 -2.39 3.39
N THR A 143 8.55 -3.46 3.43
CA THR A 143 9.25 -4.06 2.29
C THR A 143 8.51 -5.33 1.86
N SER A 144 9.13 -6.16 1.03
CA SER A 144 8.54 -7.44 0.63
C SER A 144 8.25 -8.36 1.82
N LYS A 145 9.09 -8.41 2.85
CA LYS A 145 8.97 -9.39 3.96
C LYS A 145 9.11 -8.78 5.36
N MET A 146 9.14 -7.47 5.47
CA MET A 146 9.29 -6.78 6.75
C MET A 146 8.31 -5.62 6.82
N TYR A 147 7.77 -5.37 8.00
CA TYR A 147 7.02 -4.14 8.27
C TYR A 147 7.50 -3.48 9.55
N GLN A 148 7.27 -2.18 9.64
CA GLN A 148 7.56 -1.35 10.79
C GLN A 148 6.35 -0.47 11.09
N VAL A 149 5.98 -0.34 12.36
CA VAL A 149 4.89 0.54 12.81
C VAL A 149 5.48 1.61 13.71
N TYR A 150 5.05 2.83 13.49
CA TYR A 150 5.51 4.03 14.16
C TYR A 150 4.32 4.82 14.71
N THR A 151 4.55 5.63 15.73
CA THR A 151 3.66 6.75 16.07
C THR A 151 3.82 7.86 15.04
N ASN A 152 2.82 8.73 14.88
CA ASN A 152 2.91 9.89 13.98
C ASN A 152 3.98 10.93 14.38
N LYS A 153 4.71 10.69 15.47
CA LYS A 153 5.86 11.48 15.93
C LYS A 153 7.20 10.83 15.60
N ASP A 154 7.23 9.83 14.71
CA ASP A 154 8.45 9.11 14.32
C ASP A 154 9.05 8.23 15.43
N GLU A 155 8.20 7.71 16.33
CA GLU A 155 8.64 6.77 17.36
C GLU A 155 8.32 5.34 16.91
N LEU A 156 9.35 4.50 16.72
CA LEU A 156 9.21 3.11 16.31
C LEU A 156 8.57 2.28 17.42
N LEU A 157 7.45 1.61 17.13
CA LEU A 157 6.76 0.70 18.04
C LEU A 157 7.15 -0.76 17.80
N THR A 158 7.13 -1.20 16.54
CA THR A 158 7.51 -2.58 16.21
C THR A 158 8.16 -2.69 14.85
N CYS A 159 8.98 -3.72 14.69
CA CYS A 159 9.55 -4.14 13.43
C CYS A 159 9.55 -5.66 13.40
N GLN A 160 8.83 -6.26 12.45
CA GLN A 160 8.69 -7.72 12.38
C GLN A 160 8.82 -8.23 10.96
N PRO A 161 9.37 -9.44 10.79
CA PRO A 161 9.29 -10.17 9.53
C PRO A 161 7.90 -10.75 9.31
N THR A 162 7.53 -10.92 8.04
CA THR A 162 6.41 -11.74 7.61
C THR A 162 6.91 -13.00 6.92
N ARG A 163 6.15 -14.09 7.07
CA ARG A 163 6.44 -15.35 6.37
C ARG A 163 6.34 -15.19 4.84
N TYR A 164 5.41 -14.36 4.40
CA TYR A 164 4.97 -14.21 3.02
C TYR A 164 5.16 -12.78 2.52
N HIS A 165 5.11 -12.59 1.19
CA HIS A 165 5.31 -11.28 0.58
C HIS A 165 4.17 -10.32 0.94
N ILE A 166 4.47 -9.17 1.52
CA ILE A 166 3.48 -8.15 1.87
C ILE A 166 3.03 -7.45 0.60
N ILE A 167 1.72 -7.38 0.41
CA ILE A 167 1.09 -6.64 -0.69
C ILE A 167 0.64 -5.28 -0.20
N GLN A 168 -0.06 -5.25 0.92
CA GLN A 168 -0.68 -4.06 1.47
C GLN A 168 -0.75 -4.16 2.99
N ILE A 169 -0.62 -3.02 3.65
CA ILE A 169 -0.95 -2.85 5.07
C ILE A 169 -1.99 -1.75 5.20
N GLU A 170 -2.93 -1.93 6.12
CA GLU A 170 -3.82 -0.87 6.59
C GLU A 170 -3.58 -0.64 8.08
N VAL A 171 -3.50 0.64 8.49
CA VAL A 171 -3.36 1.03 9.90
C VAL A 171 -4.72 1.45 10.40
N LEU A 172 -5.22 0.76 11.43
CA LEU A 172 -6.51 1.01 12.04
C LEU A 172 -6.42 2.24 13.00
N PRO A 173 -7.54 2.72 13.60
CA PRO A 173 -7.52 3.88 14.50
C PRO A 173 -6.65 3.76 15.78
N GLY A 174 -6.00 2.62 16.01
CA GLY A 174 -4.99 2.37 17.04
C GLY A 174 -3.64 1.95 16.44
N PRO A 175 -2.71 1.35 17.21
CA PRO A 175 -1.49 0.74 16.66
C PRO A 175 -1.77 -0.57 15.91
N GLU A 176 -3.04 -0.97 15.86
CA GLU A 176 -3.53 -2.11 15.14
C GLU A 176 -3.28 -1.98 13.64
N ILE A 177 -2.74 -3.04 13.05
CA ILE A 177 -2.55 -3.13 11.62
C ILE A 177 -3.22 -4.38 11.07
N GLU A 178 -3.72 -4.25 9.85
CA GLU A 178 -4.14 -5.34 8.98
C GLU A 178 -3.08 -5.53 7.91
N ILE A 179 -2.51 -6.73 7.81
CA ILE A 179 -1.52 -7.05 6.78
C ILE A 179 -2.14 -8.02 5.78
N VAL A 180 -1.99 -7.72 4.49
CA VAL A 180 -2.38 -8.55 3.35
C VAL A 180 -1.10 -9.10 2.73
N CYS A 181 -0.92 -10.42 2.81
CA CYS A 181 0.25 -11.11 2.25
C CYS A 181 -0.12 -12.00 1.05
N ARG A 182 0.88 -12.29 0.19
CA ARG A 182 0.84 -13.30 -0.86
C ARG A 182 1.68 -14.51 -0.44
N SER A 183 1.02 -15.65 -0.21
CA SER A 183 1.73 -16.92 -0.05
C SER A 183 2.28 -17.42 -1.40
N GLU A 184 3.58 -17.72 -1.44
CA GLU A 184 4.27 -18.39 -2.55
C GLU A 184 4.82 -19.74 -2.05
N GLU A 185 3.95 -20.72 -1.80
CA GLU A 185 4.40 -22.10 -1.55
C GLU A 185 3.49 -23.11 -2.23
N VAL A 186 3.84 -23.50 -3.46
CA VAL A 186 3.77 -24.92 -3.87
C VAL A 186 5.08 -25.21 -4.62
N ARG A 187 5.90 -26.12 -4.10
CA ARG A 187 7.12 -26.55 -4.80
C ARG A 187 6.73 -27.51 -5.93
N ASP A 188 7.41 -27.40 -7.07
CA ASP A 188 7.16 -28.15 -8.31
C ASP A 188 7.24 -29.69 -8.17
N ASP A 189 7.80 -30.18 -7.07
CA ASP A 189 8.11 -31.59 -6.79
C ASP A 189 6.98 -32.38 -6.08
N GLN A 190 5.82 -31.77 -5.83
CA GLN A 190 4.62 -32.49 -5.40
C GLN A 190 3.52 -32.35 -6.44
N GLU A 191 2.90 -33.47 -6.84
CA GLU A 191 1.71 -33.54 -7.71
C GLU A 191 0.45 -32.93 -7.03
N VAL A 192 0.57 -31.72 -6.51
CA VAL A 192 -0.52 -30.94 -5.91
C VAL A 192 -0.91 -29.83 -6.88
N PRO A 193 -2.21 -29.60 -7.14
CA PRO A 193 -2.65 -28.62 -8.12
C PRO A 193 -2.08 -27.22 -7.84
N ARG A 194 -1.54 -26.62 -8.91
CA ARG A 194 -0.85 -25.32 -8.99
C ARG A 194 -1.53 -24.17 -8.24
N ASP A 195 -0.67 -23.30 -7.70
CA ASP A 195 -0.88 -21.89 -7.37
C ASP A 195 -2.19 -21.56 -6.66
N ARG A 196 -2.22 -21.83 -5.35
CA ARG A 196 -3.17 -21.18 -4.45
C ARG A 196 -2.56 -19.90 -3.93
N PHE A 197 -2.83 -18.80 -4.62
CA PHE A 197 -2.64 -17.50 -4.02
C PHE A 197 -3.45 -17.45 -2.72
N THR A 198 -2.80 -17.15 -1.60
CA THR A 198 -3.46 -17.04 -0.30
C THR A 198 -3.26 -15.62 0.18
N ILE A 199 -4.37 -14.96 0.54
CA ILE A 199 -4.33 -13.69 1.24
C ILE A 199 -4.50 -13.96 2.71
N ASP A 200 -3.39 -13.98 3.43
CA ASP A 200 -3.46 -14.01 4.87
C ASP A 200 -3.70 -12.60 5.39
N TYR A 201 -4.68 -12.50 6.30
CA TYR A 201 -4.98 -11.28 7.04
C TYR A 201 -4.46 -11.45 8.46
N TYR A 202 -3.58 -10.56 8.88
CA TYR A 202 -3.08 -10.54 10.24
C TYR A 202 -3.57 -9.28 10.94
N PHE A 203 -4.20 -9.47 12.11
CA PHE A 203 -4.52 -8.40 13.04
C PHE A 203 -3.51 -8.42 14.17
N ILE A 204 -2.77 -7.33 14.34
CA ILE A 204 -1.80 -7.20 15.42
C ILE A 204 -2.32 -6.17 16.41
N THR A 205 -2.89 -6.63 17.51
CA THR A 205 -3.56 -5.77 18.50
C THR A 205 -2.62 -5.16 19.54
N ASN A 206 -1.33 -5.52 19.55
CA ASN A 206 -0.37 -4.92 20.45
C ASN A 206 1.09 -5.06 19.96
N PRO A 207 1.68 -4.03 19.33
CA PRO A 207 3.06 -4.09 18.84
C PRO A 207 4.12 -4.11 19.95
N ASP A 208 3.78 -3.74 21.20
CA ASP A 208 4.74 -3.56 22.30
C ASP A 208 5.21 -4.88 22.94
N HIS A 209 4.56 -6.02 22.64
CA HIS A 209 4.98 -7.32 23.13
C HIS A 209 5.78 -8.09 22.09
N SER A 210 7.10 -7.87 22.12
CA SER A 210 8.13 -8.54 21.31
C SER A 210 8.28 -10.05 21.55
N ASN A 211 7.33 -10.70 22.22
CA ASN A 211 7.35 -12.12 22.53
C ASN A 211 5.92 -12.66 22.44
N ASN A 212 5.52 -13.15 21.27
CA ASN A 212 4.77 -14.40 21.15
C ASN A 212 4.65 -14.76 19.67
N THR A 213 5.32 -15.87 19.35
CA THR A 213 4.91 -16.90 18.39
C THR A 213 3.93 -16.47 17.29
N ILE A 214 4.41 -16.55 16.05
CA ILE A 214 3.63 -16.56 14.79
C ILE A 214 2.53 -17.65 14.77
N ASP A 215 2.46 -18.49 15.80
CA ASP A 215 1.47 -19.54 15.97
C ASP A 215 0.37 -19.11 16.95
N ASN A 216 -0.80 -18.68 16.43
CA ASN A 216 -2.15 -19.09 16.90
C ASN A 216 -3.30 -18.10 16.66
N ASN A 217 -3.12 -16.93 16.02
CA ASN A 217 -4.27 -16.16 15.53
C ASN A 217 -4.64 -16.61 14.11
N GLU A 218 -5.28 -17.78 14.04
CA GLU A 218 -5.83 -18.38 12.82
C GLU A 218 -7.01 -17.54 12.27
N GLN A 219 -6.70 -16.55 11.43
CA GLN A 219 -7.61 -16.15 10.36
C GLN A 219 -6.86 -16.23 9.03
N ARG A 220 -6.78 -17.45 8.50
CA ARG A 220 -6.31 -17.72 7.14
C ARG A 220 -7.46 -17.47 6.19
N CYS A 221 -7.25 -16.59 5.20
CA CYS A 221 -8.21 -16.44 4.11
C CYS A 221 -7.62 -17.02 2.82
N LEU A 222 -7.98 -18.27 2.53
CA LEU A 222 -7.54 -18.95 1.32
C LEU A 222 -8.28 -18.36 0.12
N THR A 223 -7.59 -17.88 -0.91
CA THR A 223 -8.30 -17.57 -2.16
C THR A 223 -8.51 -18.88 -2.93
N GLY A 224 -9.75 -19.10 -3.36
CA GLY A 224 -10.12 -20.22 -4.19
C GLY A 224 -10.06 -19.80 -5.66
N GLY A 225 -8.90 -19.94 -6.31
CA GLY A 225 -8.77 -19.67 -7.73
C GLY A 225 -7.37 -20.00 -8.27
N HIS A 226 -7.32 -20.52 -9.50
CA HIS A 226 -6.09 -20.92 -10.21
C HIS A 226 -5.49 -19.81 -11.09
N LYS A 227 -5.68 -18.53 -10.71
CA LYS A 227 -5.25 -17.40 -11.57
C LYS A 227 -4.18 -16.55 -10.91
N ASN A 228 -3.20 -16.16 -11.73
CA ASN A 228 -2.15 -15.24 -11.34
C ASN A 228 -2.72 -13.81 -11.30
N PHE A 229 -2.26 -12.97 -10.37
CA PHE A 229 -2.52 -11.53 -10.40
C PHE A 229 -1.37 -10.82 -11.11
N HIS A 230 -1.70 -9.94 -12.05
CA HIS A 230 -0.73 -9.29 -12.91
C HIS A 230 -0.34 -7.89 -12.43
N SER A 231 -1.30 -6.99 -12.19
CA SER A 231 -0.97 -5.56 -12.07
C SER A 231 -1.59 -4.80 -10.91
N ALA A 232 -2.75 -5.20 -10.39
CA ALA A 232 -3.41 -4.46 -9.32
C ALA A 232 -4.31 -5.38 -8.48
N LEU A 233 -4.38 -5.10 -7.18
CA LEU A 233 -5.29 -5.73 -6.23
C LEU A 233 -5.86 -4.61 -5.35
N VAL A 234 -7.20 -4.55 -5.25
CA VAL A 234 -7.90 -3.56 -4.42
C VAL A 234 -8.95 -4.28 -3.60
N LEU A 235 -8.90 -4.09 -2.29
CA LEU A 235 -9.91 -4.58 -1.36
C LEU A 235 -10.91 -3.48 -1.04
N THR A 236 -12.20 -3.81 -0.99
CA THR A 236 -13.20 -2.88 -0.48
C THR A 236 -12.98 -2.62 1.00
N ARG A 237 -13.38 -1.44 1.47
CA ARG A 237 -13.23 -1.06 2.88
C ARG A 237 -13.91 -2.04 3.85
N ASP A 238 -15.05 -2.61 3.46
CA ASP A 238 -15.77 -3.63 4.24
C ASP A 238 -15.17 -5.04 4.11
N LYS A 239 -14.10 -5.20 3.32
CA LYS A 239 -13.37 -6.44 3.05
C LYS A 239 -14.28 -7.57 2.57
N ARG A 240 -15.42 -7.22 1.96
CA ARG A 240 -16.34 -8.19 1.36
C ARG A 240 -15.99 -8.50 -0.08
N ARG A 241 -15.33 -7.58 -0.77
CA ARG A 241 -14.96 -7.72 -2.18
C ARG A 241 -13.50 -7.37 -2.41
N MET A 242 -12.91 -8.08 -3.35
CA MET A 242 -11.57 -7.84 -3.86
C MET A 242 -11.67 -7.73 -5.37
N TYR A 243 -11.07 -6.68 -5.93
CA TYR A 243 -10.95 -6.44 -7.36
C TYR A 243 -9.50 -6.65 -7.76
N THR A 244 -9.27 -7.32 -8.87
CA THR A 244 -7.91 -7.65 -9.30
C THR A 244 -7.80 -7.83 -10.80
N CYS A 245 -6.63 -7.53 -11.33
CA CYS A 245 -6.30 -7.72 -12.74
C CYS A 245 -5.44 -8.98 -12.86
N CYS A 246 -5.97 -10.05 -13.46
CA CYS A 246 -5.33 -11.36 -13.46
C CYS A 246 -4.35 -11.57 -14.63
N GLU A 247 -4.70 -11.14 -15.84
CA GLU A 247 -3.88 -11.40 -17.04
C GLU A 247 -3.65 -10.13 -17.86
N ILE A 248 -2.42 -9.99 -18.38
CA ILE A 248 -1.96 -8.85 -19.21
C ILE A 248 -2.89 -8.58 -20.39
N ASN A 249 -3.46 -9.65 -20.95
CA ASN A 249 -4.12 -9.61 -22.25
C ASN A 249 -5.64 -9.53 -22.15
N ASP A 250 -6.22 -9.69 -20.96
CA ASP A 250 -7.66 -9.92 -20.83
C ASP A 250 -8.46 -8.63 -20.64
N ASN A 251 -7.84 -7.48 -20.33
CA ASN A 251 -8.52 -6.22 -19.97
C ASN A 251 -9.66 -6.40 -18.93
N ASN A 252 -9.66 -7.51 -18.21
CA ASN A 252 -10.74 -7.92 -17.32
C ASN A 252 -10.36 -7.60 -15.88
N VAL A 253 -11.30 -6.99 -15.16
CA VAL A 253 -11.25 -6.88 -13.71
C VAL A 253 -12.06 -8.03 -13.14
N GLU A 254 -11.38 -8.89 -12.39
CA GLU A 254 -12.02 -9.98 -11.68
C GLU A 254 -12.43 -9.53 -10.29
N VAL A 255 -13.56 -10.05 -9.82
CA VAL A 255 -14.08 -9.77 -8.48
C VAL A 255 -14.14 -11.06 -7.69
N TYR A 256 -13.62 -11.00 -6.48
CA TYR A 256 -13.71 -12.08 -5.51
C TYR A 256 -14.53 -11.59 -4.33
N VAL A 257 -15.36 -12.47 -3.79
CA VAL A 257 -16.17 -12.21 -2.60
C VAL A 257 -15.63 -13.02 -1.44
N ASN A 258 -15.49 -12.35 -0.30
CA ASN A 258 -15.12 -12.98 0.96
C ASN A 258 -16.30 -13.78 1.50
N ARG A 259 -16.19 -15.11 1.53
CA ARG A 259 -17.23 -16.06 1.98
C ARG A 259 -16.71 -16.93 3.12
N PRO A 260 -17.57 -17.43 4.02
CA PRO A 260 -17.19 -18.48 4.97
C PRO A 260 -16.64 -19.72 4.26
N HIS A 261 -15.61 -20.36 4.82
CA HIS A 261 -15.08 -21.62 4.28
C HIS A 261 -16.14 -22.73 4.35
N PRO A 262 -16.36 -23.53 3.29
CA PRO A 262 -17.46 -24.50 3.19
C PRO A 262 -17.32 -25.71 4.14
N ILE A 263 -16.16 -25.89 4.77
CA ILE A 263 -15.92 -26.97 5.75
C ILE A 263 -15.65 -26.39 7.15
N ASN A 264 -15.14 -25.16 7.22
CA ASN A 264 -14.69 -24.52 8.46
C ASN A 264 -15.30 -23.12 8.62
N TYR A 265 -16.63 -23.09 8.70
CA TYR A 265 -17.44 -21.87 8.66
C TYR A 265 -17.15 -20.86 9.79
N SER A 266 -16.60 -21.33 10.91
CA SER A 266 -16.39 -20.54 12.12
C SER A 266 -15.08 -19.75 12.15
N THR A 267 -14.00 -20.26 11.54
CA THR A 267 -12.66 -19.64 11.65
C THR A 267 -12.04 -19.27 10.32
N GLU A 268 -12.43 -19.94 9.22
CA GLU A 268 -11.83 -19.71 7.92
C GLU A 268 -12.76 -18.95 6.97
N ARG A 269 -12.13 -18.08 6.20
CA ARG A 269 -12.75 -17.34 5.12
C ARG A 269 -12.09 -17.76 3.80
N ILE A 270 -12.85 -17.64 2.71
CA ILE A 270 -12.34 -17.85 1.37
C ILE A 270 -12.69 -16.68 0.48
N TRP A 271 -11.72 -16.24 -0.32
CA TRP A 271 -12.01 -15.35 -1.45
C TRP A 271 -12.43 -16.22 -2.62
N ALA A 272 -13.74 -16.24 -2.90
CA ALA A 272 -14.31 -16.99 -4.00
C ALA A 272 -14.59 -16.06 -5.18
N PHE A 273 -14.19 -16.47 -6.38
CA PHE A 273 -14.48 -15.72 -7.60
C PHE A 273 -15.99 -15.50 -7.77
N ASP A 274 -16.38 -14.26 -8.08
CA ASP A 274 -17.76 -13.88 -8.28
C ASP A 274 -18.12 -13.99 -9.77
N HIS A 275 -18.68 -15.14 -10.13
CA HIS A 275 -19.15 -15.40 -11.49
C HIS A 275 -20.27 -14.43 -11.94
N GLN A 276 -20.99 -13.78 -11.01
CA GLN A 276 -22.15 -12.96 -11.35
C GLN A 276 -21.80 -11.69 -12.12
N LEU A 277 -20.60 -11.13 -11.91
CA LEU A 277 -20.15 -9.95 -12.67
C LEU A 277 -19.67 -10.32 -14.09
N PHE A 278 -19.22 -11.56 -14.30
CA PHE A 278 -18.82 -12.06 -15.62
C PHE A 278 -20.02 -12.41 -16.51
N GLU A 279 -21.17 -12.68 -15.91
CA GLU A 279 -22.43 -13.00 -16.60
C GLU A 279 -23.26 -11.76 -16.98
N ASN A 280 -22.86 -10.55 -16.55
CA ASN A 280 -23.37 -9.30 -17.11
C ASN A 280 -22.81 -9.03 -18.53
N LYS A 281 -22.90 -10.04 -19.40
CA LYS A 281 -22.86 -9.90 -20.85
C LYS A 281 -24.26 -9.50 -21.35
N ASP A 282 -24.78 -8.41 -20.83
CA ASP A 282 -25.94 -7.74 -21.43
C ASP A 282 -25.46 -6.43 -22.08
N ARG A 283 -25.35 -6.52 -23.42
CA ARG A 283 -25.63 -5.46 -24.42
C ARG A 283 -24.67 -4.28 -24.56
#